data_AF-A0A7S2ASH5-F1
#
_entry.id   AF-A0A7S2ASH5-F1
#
_cell.length_a   1.000
_cell.length_b   1.000
_cell.length_c   1.000
_cell.angle_alpha   90.00
_cell.angle_beta   90.00
_cell.angle_gamma   90.00
#
_symmetry.space_group_name_H-M   'P 1'
#
loop_
_entity.id
_entity.type
_entity.pdbx_description
1 polymer ?
#
loop_
_entity_poly.entity_id
_entity_poly.type
_entity_poly.pdbx_seq_one_letter_code
_entity_poly.pdbx_strand_id
1 'polypeptide(L)'
;GTLFGVGGISRPTPGMAVLCTRYSDEEYKSVRCRGDASEFERRYGRHGVTTIWDDPDIGSEEFILPCRTYLRHCVLASQKIGNAAKDSFLDDTYLADRTTKLRIYLSRNPTILFEQPPEELAERYGG
;
A
#
# COMPACT_ATOMS: atom_id res chain seq x y z
N GLY A 1 36.95 -6.73 21.74
CA GLY A 1 36.83 -5.28 21.58
C GLY A 1 35.54 -4.99 20.86
N THR A 2 34.64 -4.30 21.54
CA THR A 2 33.31 -3.89 21.08
C THR A 2 33.44 -2.88 19.95
N LEU A 3 32.77 -3.10 18.81
CA LEU A 3 32.54 -2.08 17.79
C LEU A 3 31.05 -1.75 17.77
N PHE A 4 30.71 -0.66 18.44
CA PHE A 4 29.47 0.07 18.26
C PHE A 4 29.44 0.61 16.81
N GLY A 5 28.46 0.16 16.02
CA GLY A 5 28.16 0.72 14.70
C GLY A 5 26.89 1.56 14.78
N VAL A 6 27.09 2.87 14.76
CA VAL A 6 26.07 3.92 14.86
C VAL A 6 25.03 3.80 13.75
N GLY A 7 23.76 3.98 14.09
CA GLY A 7 22.66 4.08 13.14
C GLY A 7 22.94 5.12 12.07
N GLY A 8 23.18 4.66 10.85
CA GLY A 8 23.42 5.51 9.70
C GLY A 8 22.12 6.11 9.21
N ILE A 9 21.95 7.42 9.38
CA ILE A 9 21.00 8.19 8.59
C ILE A 9 21.58 8.23 7.17
N SER A 10 21.13 7.32 6.30
CA SER A 10 21.51 7.33 4.89
C SER A 10 20.97 8.59 4.23
N ARG A 11 21.85 9.46 3.72
CA ARG A 11 21.43 10.57 2.85
C ARG A 11 20.76 9.99 1.60
N PRO A 12 19.64 10.55 1.11
CA PRO A 12 19.06 10.14 -0.16
C PRO A 12 20.14 10.20 -1.24
N THR A 13 20.42 9.07 -1.87
CA THR A 13 21.34 9.03 -3.01
C THR A 13 20.71 9.81 -4.16
N PRO A 14 21.40 10.82 -4.73
CA PRO A 14 20.89 11.50 -5.91
C PRO A 14 20.80 10.48 -7.06
N GLY A 15 19.58 10.19 -7.49
CA GLY A 15 19.27 9.23 -8.55
C GLY A 15 17.81 9.35 -8.97
N MET A 16 17.51 8.97 -10.21
CA MET A 16 16.12 8.88 -10.67
C MET A 16 15.44 7.72 -9.95
N ALA A 17 14.35 8.01 -9.25
CA ALA A 17 13.47 7.01 -8.67
C ALA A 17 12.14 7.00 -9.43
N VAL A 18 11.55 5.82 -9.59
CA VAL A 18 10.18 5.69 -10.11
C VAL A 18 9.23 5.88 -8.93
N LEU A 19 8.35 6.86 -9.03
CA LEU A 19 7.26 7.07 -8.08
C LEU A 19 5.96 6.56 -8.70
N CYS A 20 5.21 5.76 -7.96
CA CYS A 20 3.83 5.45 -8.32
C CYS A 20 2.99 6.71 -8.14
N THR A 21 2.61 7.35 -9.26
CA THR A 21 1.75 8.54 -9.26
C THR A 21 0.28 8.16 -9.36
N ARG A 22 -0.61 9.16 -9.30
CA ARG A 22 -2.04 8.98 -9.55
C ARG A 22 -2.27 8.21 -10.85
N TYR A 23 -3.33 7.41 -10.85
CA TYR A 23 -3.94 6.87 -12.06
C TYR A 23 -5.44 7.08 -12.00
N SER A 24 -6.11 7.22 -13.15
CA SER A 24 -7.58 7.18 -13.26
C SER A 24 -8.05 5.92 -13.96
N ASP A 25 -9.34 5.61 -13.80
CA ASP A 25 -9.98 4.50 -14.52
C ASP A 25 -9.90 4.69 -16.04
N GLU A 26 -10.05 5.92 -16.55
CA GLU A 26 -9.89 6.25 -17.97
C GLU A 26 -8.46 6.03 -18.44
N GLU A 27 -7.47 6.50 -17.68
CA GLU A 27 -6.06 6.31 -18.01
C GLU A 27 -5.69 4.83 -18.01
N TYR A 28 -6.18 4.06 -17.03
CA TYR A 28 -5.98 2.62 -16.97
C TYR A 28 -6.62 1.93 -18.17
N LYS A 29 -7.89 2.20 -18.47
CA LYS A 29 -8.60 1.59 -19.61
C LYS A 29 -7.91 1.94 -20.94
N SER A 30 -7.48 3.19 -21.10
CA SER A 30 -6.76 3.64 -22.29
C SER A 30 -5.40 2.95 -22.46
N VAL A 31 -4.57 2.91 -21.42
CA VAL A 31 -3.18 2.45 -21.52
C VAL A 31 -3.05 0.95 -21.28
N ARG A 32 -3.68 0.42 -20.22
CA ARG A 32 -3.55 -0.99 -19.80
C ARG A 32 -4.52 -1.91 -20.51
N CYS A 33 -5.73 -1.43 -20.82
CA CYS A 33 -6.69 -2.16 -21.64
C CYS A 33 -6.61 -1.78 -23.13
N ARG A 34 -5.73 -0.83 -23.51
CA ARG A 34 -5.56 -0.37 -24.90
C ARG A 34 -6.86 0.14 -25.53
N GLY A 35 -7.77 0.68 -24.70
CA GLY A 35 -9.11 1.10 -25.12
C GLY A 35 -10.11 -0.04 -25.35
N ASP A 36 -9.72 -1.30 -25.13
CA ASP A 36 -10.62 -2.45 -25.24
C ASP A 36 -11.41 -2.65 -23.94
N ALA A 37 -12.71 -2.39 -23.99
CA ALA A 37 -13.61 -2.58 -22.87
C ALA A 37 -13.66 -4.05 -22.38
N SER A 38 -13.49 -5.02 -23.29
CA SER A 38 -13.51 -6.44 -22.95
C SER A 38 -12.31 -6.85 -22.09
N GLU A 39 -11.17 -6.17 -22.23
CA GLU A 39 -9.99 -6.42 -21.38
C GLU A 39 -10.20 -5.96 -19.94
N PHE A 40 -10.93 -4.86 -19.73
CA PHE A 40 -11.30 -4.43 -18.39
C PHE A 40 -12.28 -5.43 -17.75
N GLU A 41 -13.29 -5.84 -18.50
CA GLU A 41 -14.28 -6.83 -18.06
C GLU A 41 -13.63 -8.17 -17.68
N ARG A 42 -12.73 -8.68 -18.54
CA ARG A 42 -11.99 -9.92 -18.32
C ARG A 42 -11.11 -9.87 -17.07
N ARG A 43 -10.57 -8.70 -16.71
CA ARG A 43 -9.67 -8.52 -15.56
C ARG A 43 -10.40 -8.23 -14.26
N TYR A 44 -11.39 -7.34 -14.31
CA TYR A 44 -12.01 -6.72 -13.14
C TYR A 44 -13.53 -6.89 -13.12
N GLY A 45 -14.20 -6.67 -14.25
CA GLY A 45 -15.67 -6.77 -14.32
C GLY A 45 -16.20 -8.16 -13.92
N ARG A 46 -15.46 -9.23 -14.22
CA ARG A 46 -15.75 -10.59 -13.74
C ARG A 46 -15.80 -10.76 -12.21
N HIS A 47 -15.30 -9.78 -11.47
CA HIS A 47 -15.30 -9.71 -10.01
C HIS A 47 -16.29 -8.65 -9.48
N GLY A 48 -17.14 -8.10 -10.35
CA GLY A 48 -18.09 -7.02 -10.00
C GLY A 48 -17.45 -5.64 -9.89
N VAL A 49 -16.19 -5.47 -10.31
CA VAL A 49 -15.46 -4.19 -10.22
C VAL A 49 -15.74 -3.36 -11.47
N THR A 50 -16.43 -2.23 -11.29
CA THR A 50 -16.82 -1.30 -12.36
C THR A 50 -15.81 -0.15 -12.53
N THR A 51 -15.14 0.22 -11.44
CA THR A 51 -14.10 1.25 -11.33
C THR A 51 -13.05 0.80 -10.32
N ILE A 52 -11.79 1.15 -10.54
CA ILE A 52 -10.67 0.78 -9.67
C ILE A 52 -10.23 1.95 -8.79
N TRP A 53 -10.41 3.21 -9.20
CA TRP A 53 -10.01 4.40 -8.43
C TRP A 53 -11.19 5.28 -8.02
N ASP A 54 -12.27 5.26 -8.78
CA ASP A 54 -13.44 6.13 -8.59
C ASP A 54 -14.69 5.40 -8.02
N ASP A 55 -14.51 4.25 -7.35
CA ASP A 55 -15.60 3.37 -6.90
C ASP A 55 -16.65 4.06 -6.02
N PRO A 56 -17.88 4.29 -6.53
CA PRO A 56 -18.98 4.85 -5.79
C PRO A 56 -19.86 3.78 -5.09
N ASP A 57 -19.67 2.49 -5.39
CA ASP A 57 -20.37 1.35 -4.77
C ASP A 57 -19.65 0.87 -3.49
N ILE A 58 -18.45 1.38 -3.20
CA ILE A 58 -18.04 1.67 -1.83
C ILE A 58 -18.90 2.86 -1.36
N GLY A 59 -20.16 2.58 -1.04
CA GLY A 59 -21.18 3.55 -0.61
C GLY A 59 -20.92 4.16 0.78
N SER A 60 -19.69 4.54 1.05
CA SER A 60 -19.27 5.32 2.19
C SER A 60 -18.34 6.41 1.71
N GLU A 61 -18.21 7.50 2.45
CA GLU A 61 -17.22 8.56 2.23
C GLU A 61 -15.76 8.06 2.37
N GLU A 62 -15.50 6.79 2.12
CA GLU A 62 -14.27 6.07 2.37
C GLU A 62 -13.60 5.68 1.05
N PHE A 63 -12.43 6.27 0.83
CA PHE A 63 -11.51 5.85 -0.23
C PHE A 63 -11.10 4.37 -0.07
N ILE A 64 -10.57 3.77 -1.13
CA ILE A 64 -9.99 2.42 -1.09
C ILE A 64 -9.00 2.30 0.07
N LEU A 65 -9.34 1.46 1.05
CA LEU A 65 -8.52 1.24 2.22
C LEU A 65 -7.48 0.14 1.96
N PRO A 66 -6.32 0.20 2.62
CA PRO A 66 -5.33 -0.87 2.55
C PRO A 66 -5.92 -2.19 3.04
N CYS A 67 -5.66 -3.28 2.30
CA CYS A 67 -5.89 -4.63 2.81
C CYS A 67 -5.16 -4.80 4.14
N ARG A 68 -5.90 -5.18 5.20
CA ARG A 68 -5.40 -5.20 6.59
C ARG A 68 -4.20 -6.13 6.76
N THR A 69 -4.32 -7.37 6.28
CA THR A 69 -3.23 -8.36 6.29
C THR A 69 -1.98 -7.86 5.57
N TYR A 70 -2.15 -7.30 4.38
CA TYR A 70 -1.03 -6.82 3.58
C TYR A 70 -0.37 -5.58 4.21
N LEU A 71 -1.18 -4.68 4.79
CA LEU A 71 -0.68 -3.54 5.52
C LEU A 71 0.17 -3.96 6.72
N ARG A 72 -0.30 -4.94 7.52
CA ARG A 72 0.51 -5.52 8.60
C ARG A 72 1.84 -6.07 8.08
N HIS A 73 1.81 -6.84 6.99
CA HIS A 73 3.02 -7.37 6.37
C HIS A 73 4.03 -6.25 6.04
N CYS A 74 3.59 -5.16 5.41
CA CYS A 74 4.47 -4.03 5.08
C CYS A 74 5.04 -3.32 6.33
N VAL A 75 4.24 -3.19 7.40
CA VAL A 75 4.72 -2.60 8.66
C VAL A 75 5.80 -3.49 9.30
N LEU A 76 5.61 -4.82 9.29
CA LEU A 76 6.59 -5.74 9.84
C LEU A 76 7.86 -5.81 8.98
N ALA A 77 7.72 -5.82 7.66
CA ALA A 77 8.84 -5.80 6.73
C ALA A 77 9.69 -4.53 6.89
N SER A 78 9.07 -3.36 6.96
CA SER A 78 9.80 -2.09 7.21
C SER A 78 10.47 -2.07 8.58
N GLN A 79 9.84 -2.64 9.62
CA GLN A 79 10.45 -2.80 10.93
C GLN A 79 11.69 -3.71 10.92
N LYS A 80 11.66 -4.82 10.18
CA LYS A 80 12.83 -5.71 10.04
C LYS A 80 14.03 -5.03 9.38
N ILE A 81 13.78 -4.09 8.48
CA ILE A 81 14.84 -3.27 7.86
C ILE A 81 15.45 -2.31 8.91
N GLY A 82 14.61 -1.73 9.76
CA GLY A 82 15.04 -0.93 10.92
C GLY A 82 14.03 0.16 11.29
N ASN A 83 14.21 0.75 12.48
CA ASN A 83 13.27 1.76 13.00
C ASN A 83 13.14 2.99 12.09
N ALA A 84 14.24 3.47 11.49
CA ALA A 84 14.18 4.60 10.57
C ALA A 84 13.35 4.29 9.30
N ALA A 85 13.44 3.06 8.78
CA ALA A 85 12.65 2.62 7.62
C ALA A 85 11.17 2.48 7.99
N LYS A 86 10.87 1.93 9.17
CA LYS A 86 9.50 1.89 9.71
C LYS A 86 8.93 3.29 9.88
N ASP A 87 9.68 4.21 10.47
CA ASP A 87 9.20 5.57 10.71
C ASP A 87 8.91 6.31 9.39
N SER A 88 9.82 6.23 8.41
CA SER A 88 9.56 6.78 7.07
C SER A 88 8.35 6.12 6.42
N PHE A 89 8.20 4.79 6.48
CA PHE A 89 7.02 4.12 5.94
C PHE A 89 5.71 4.62 6.58
N LEU A 90 5.69 4.80 7.90
CA LEU A 90 4.50 5.24 8.63
C LEU A 90 4.16 6.72 8.44
N ASP A 91 5.17 7.57 8.27
CA ASP A 91 5.02 9.03 8.21
C ASP A 91 4.95 9.59 6.79
N ASP A 92 5.48 8.88 5.80
CA ASP A 92 5.54 9.31 4.40
C ASP A 92 4.58 8.50 3.49
N THR A 93 3.87 7.51 4.04
CA THR A 93 2.76 6.83 3.35
C THR A 93 1.42 7.42 3.75
N TYR A 94 0.56 7.66 2.76
CA TYR A 94 -0.77 8.24 2.92
C TYR A 94 -1.83 7.28 2.41
N LEU A 95 -3.04 7.38 2.96
CA LEU A 95 -4.21 6.72 2.39
C LEU A 95 -4.57 7.36 1.03
N ALA A 96 -5.52 6.75 0.32
CA ALA A 96 -6.00 7.26 -0.95
C ALA A 96 -6.59 8.69 -0.87
N ASP A 97 -6.97 9.15 0.32
CA ASP A 97 -7.38 10.53 0.63
C ASP A 97 -6.23 11.57 0.56
N ARG A 98 -4.98 11.10 0.44
CA ARG A 98 -3.73 11.88 0.41
C ARG A 98 -3.49 12.79 1.61
N THR A 99 -4.24 12.60 2.67
CA THR A 99 -4.26 13.47 3.84
C THR A 99 -3.96 12.67 5.10
N THR A 100 -4.60 11.51 5.23
CA THR A 100 -4.40 10.63 6.37
C THR A 100 -3.10 9.86 6.23
N LYS A 101 -2.13 10.20 7.08
CA LYS A 101 -0.90 9.42 7.24
C LYS A 101 -1.19 8.02 7.76
N LEU A 102 -0.39 7.06 7.32
CA LEU A 102 -0.53 5.67 7.72
C LEU A 102 -0.38 5.48 9.24
N ARG A 103 0.50 6.24 9.90
CA ARG A 103 0.64 6.25 11.37
C ARG A 103 -0.67 6.57 12.08
N ILE A 104 -1.41 7.58 11.60
CA ILE A 104 -2.68 8.01 12.17
C ILE A 104 -3.77 6.97 11.91
N TYR A 105 -3.78 6.39 10.71
CA TYR A 105 -4.72 5.31 10.39
C TYR A 105 -4.53 4.10 11.29
N LEU A 106 -3.29 3.65 11.50
CA LEU A 106 -2.97 2.52 12.37
C LEU A 106 -3.21 2.79 13.85
N SER A 107 -3.03 4.03 14.33
CA SER A 107 -3.35 4.38 15.72
C SER A 107 -4.84 4.33 16.01
N ARG A 108 -5.68 4.66 15.02
CA ARG A 108 -7.15 4.51 15.09
C ARG A 108 -7.60 3.06 14.89
N ASN A 109 -6.80 2.24 14.22
CA ASN A 109 -7.12 0.86 13.86
C ASN A 109 -6.02 -0.13 14.31
N PRO A 110 -5.71 -0.21 15.62
CA PRO A 110 -4.58 -1.03 16.10
C PRO A 110 -4.76 -2.53 15.84
N THR A 111 -6.01 -2.98 15.64
CA THR A 111 -6.32 -4.39 15.38
C THR A 111 -5.68 -4.94 14.11
N ILE A 112 -5.34 -4.07 13.14
CA ILE A 112 -4.67 -4.44 11.89
C ILE A 112 -3.34 -5.15 12.16
N LEU A 113 -2.60 -4.75 13.21
CA LEU A 113 -1.30 -5.34 13.51
C LEU A 113 -1.39 -6.77 14.07
N PHE A 114 -2.59 -7.21 14.47
CA PHE A 114 -2.83 -8.57 14.95
C PHE A 114 -3.38 -9.50 13.86
N GLU A 115 -3.78 -8.96 12.71
CA GLU A 115 -4.36 -9.72 11.60
C GLU A 115 -3.40 -10.81 11.10
N GLN A 116 -3.84 -12.06 11.03
CA GLN A 116 -3.03 -13.11 10.43
C GLN A 116 -3.40 -13.28 8.96
N PRO A 117 -2.41 -13.53 8.08
CA PRO A 117 -2.71 -13.99 6.74
C PRO A 117 -3.44 -15.34 6.79
N PRO A 118 -4.26 -15.64 5.76
CA PRO A 118 -4.71 -17.01 5.51
C PRO A 118 -3.52 -17.97 5.50
N GLU A 119 -3.74 -19.22 5.92
CA GLU A 119 -2.68 -20.21 6.08
C GLU A 119 -1.89 -20.41 4.77
N GLU A 120 -2.59 -20.40 3.63
CA GLU A 120 -2.01 -20.55 2.30
C GLU A 120 -1.07 -19.40 1.91
N LEU A 121 -1.17 -18.26 2.62
CA LEU A 121 -0.38 -17.06 2.38
C LEU A 121 0.54 -16.70 3.55
N ALA A 122 0.62 -17.54 4.59
CA ALA A 122 1.36 -17.26 5.81
C ALA A 122 2.85 -17.05 5.57
N GLU A 123 3.46 -17.86 4.72
CA GLU A 123 4.88 -17.73 4.36
C GLU A 123 5.16 -16.39 3.65
N ARG A 124 4.22 -15.92 2.81
CA ARG A 124 4.40 -14.72 2.00
C ARG A 124 4.06 -13.43 2.74
N TYR A 125 3.05 -13.44 3.60
CA TYR A 125 2.53 -12.25 4.28
C TYR A 125 2.67 -12.31 5.82
N GLY A 126 3.52 -13.19 6.35
CA GLY A 126 3.81 -13.28 7.78
C GLY A 126 4.48 -12.03 8.36
N GLY A 127 5.11 -11.24 7.49
CA GLY A 127 5.94 -10.09 7.85
C GLY A 127 7.38 -10.52 8.03
#